data_AF-A0AB33SEE6-F1
#
_entry.id   AF-A0AB33SEE6-F1
#
_cell.length_a   1.000
_cell.length_b   1.000
_cell.length_c   1.000
_cell.angle_alpha   90.00
_cell.angle_beta   90.00
_cell.angle_gamma   90.00
#
_symmetry.space_group_name_H-M   'P 1'
#
loop_
_entity.id
_entity.type
_entity.pdbx_description
1 polymer ?
#
loop_
_entity_poly.entity_id
_entity_poly.type
_entity_poly.pdbx_seq_one_letter_code
_entity_poly.pdbx_strand_id
1 'polypeptide(L)'
;MAGSMRSVLSDMFREAIVEGRISQNPVTPTRAPKIVVTRERLKLKTYNCIREAADQLPAWFPLAMDLALVTGQRREDITNMRFSDIYDDRLHIRQIKTGMMIAIPLSLSLPVAGLRLGAVVEQCRMVSRGDYLISAGIRKNSPDGSIHPDGLTKKFVAARKLTGITVQ
;
A
#
# COMPACT_ATOMS: atom_id res chain seq x y z
N MET A 1 -16.79 -5.25 10.74
CA MET A 1 -17.57 -6.30 10.06
C MET A 1 -19.09 -6.12 10.22
N ALA A 2 -19.62 -5.73 11.37
CA ALA A 2 -21.08 -5.54 11.53
C ALA A 2 -21.69 -4.50 10.56
N GLY A 3 -21.03 -3.36 10.34
CA GLY A 3 -21.53 -2.32 9.41
C GLY A 3 -21.55 -2.77 7.95
N SER A 4 -20.51 -3.47 7.50
CA SER A 4 -20.45 -4.01 6.13
C SER A 4 -21.50 -5.11 5.93
N MET A 5 -21.71 -5.98 6.91
CA MET A 5 -22.74 -7.02 6.85
C MET A 5 -24.15 -6.41 6.73
N ARG A 6 -24.46 -5.39 7.54
CA ARG A 6 -25.74 -4.66 7.42
C ARG A 6 -25.89 -4.02 6.04
N SER A 7 -24.82 -3.44 5.50
CA SER A 7 -24.85 -2.82 4.16
C SER A 7 -25.17 -3.85 3.08
N VAL A 8 -24.50 -5.00 3.09
CA VAL A 8 -24.72 -6.09 2.13
C VAL A 8 -26.14 -6.62 2.24
N LEU A 9 -26.61 -6.91 3.46
CA LEU A 9 -27.96 -7.41 3.68
C LEU A 9 -29.02 -6.39 3.23
N SER A 10 -28.79 -5.10 3.50
CA SER A 10 -29.65 -4.02 3.02
C SER A 10 -29.71 -4.01 1.51
N ASP A 11 -28.62 -4.30 0.81
CA ASP A 11 -28.57 -4.31 -0.65
C ASP A 11 -29.30 -5.52 -1.24
N MET A 12 -29.08 -6.72 -0.68
CA MET A 12 -29.79 -7.94 -1.06
C MET A 12 -31.31 -7.77 -0.97
N PHE A 13 -31.81 -7.14 0.10
CA PHE A 13 -33.24 -6.88 0.24
C PHE A 13 -33.75 -5.74 -0.67
N ARG A 14 -32.90 -4.84 -1.18
CA ARG A 14 -33.31 -3.92 -2.24
C ARG A 14 -33.54 -4.67 -3.55
N GLU A 15 -32.64 -5.58 -3.92
CA GLU A 15 -32.82 -6.42 -5.11
C GLU A 15 -34.09 -7.29 -5.02
N ALA A 16 -34.37 -7.85 -3.84
CA ALA A 16 -35.61 -8.59 -3.61
C ALA A 16 -36.89 -7.73 -3.76
N ILE A 17 -36.83 -6.43 -3.50
CA ILE A 17 -37.94 -5.49 -3.76
C ILE A 17 -38.06 -5.21 -5.26
N VAL A 18 -36.94 -5.01 -5.96
CA VAL A 18 -36.92 -4.79 -7.42
C VAL A 18 -37.51 -5.99 -8.16
N GLU A 19 -37.23 -7.20 -7.70
CA GLU A 19 -37.85 -8.44 -8.21
C GLU A 19 -39.30 -8.66 -7.74
N GLY A 20 -39.86 -7.80 -6.90
CA GLY A 20 -41.22 -7.92 -6.38
C GLY A 20 -41.43 -9.07 -5.39
N ARG A 21 -40.37 -9.63 -4.79
CA ARG A 21 -40.45 -10.71 -3.78
C ARG A 21 -40.97 -10.21 -2.44
N ILE A 22 -40.65 -8.98 -2.10
CA ILE A 22 -41.03 -8.30 -0.87
C ILE A 22 -41.38 -6.84 -1.14
N SER A 23 -42.11 -6.20 -0.24
CA SER A 23 -42.54 -4.79 -0.38
C SER A 23 -41.71 -3.81 0.45
N GLN A 24 -41.01 -4.26 1.48
CA GLN A 24 -40.27 -3.41 2.41
C GLN A 24 -38.95 -4.06 2.85
N ASN A 25 -37.90 -3.25 2.97
CA ASN A 25 -36.59 -3.73 3.36
C ASN A 25 -36.47 -3.85 4.89
N PRO A 26 -36.37 -5.06 5.46
CA PRO A 26 -36.37 -5.29 6.90
C PRO A 26 -35.09 -4.78 7.59
N VAL A 27 -34.05 -4.44 6.82
CA VAL A 27 -32.79 -3.91 7.36
C VAL A 27 -32.90 -2.41 7.68
N THR A 28 -33.84 -1.70 7.03
CA THR A 28 -34.06 -0.26 7.21
C THR A 28 -34.16 0.19 8.67
N PRO A 29 -34.99 -0.42 9.53
CA PRO A 29 -35.13 -0.01 10.94
C PRO A 29 -33.90 -0.35 11.81
N THR A 30 -32.99 -1.21 11.33
CA THR A 30 -31.81 -1.58 12.12
C THR A 30 -30.80 -0.43 12.18
N ARG A 31 -30.11 -0.27 13.30
CA ARG A 31 -29.10 0.80 13.46
C ARG A 31 -27.77 0.38 12.83
N ALA A 32 -27.19 1.28 12.04
CA ALA A 32 -25.81 1.09 11.58
C ALA A 32 -24.84 1.26 12.77
N PRO A 33 -23.90 0.34 12.99
CA PRO A 33 -22.93 0.46 14.07
C PRO A 33 -22.00 1.64 13.82
N LYS A 34 -21.73 2.44 14.85
CA LYS A 34 -20.78 3.55 14.78
C LYS A 34 -19.36 2.99 14.67
N ILE A 35 -18.67 3.31 13.59
CA ILE A 35 -17.29 2.87 13.36
C ILE A 35 -16.34 3.90 13.97
N VAL A 36 -15.58 3.51 14.98
CA VAL A 36 -14.48 4.30 15.53
C VAL A 36 -13.17 3.79 14.94
N VAL A 37 -12.39 4.68 14.32
CA VAL A 37 -11.10 4.32 13.72
C VAL A 37 -10.06 4.18 14.82
N THR A 38 -9.61 2.94 15.08
CA THR A 38 -8.60 2.62 16.10
C THR A 38 -7.17 2.74 15.60
N ARG A 39 -6.96 2.94 14.29
CA ARG A 39 -5.64 2.98 13.69
C ARG A 39 -4.98 4.34 13.91
N GLU A 40 -3.89 4.32 14.67
CA GLU A 40 -3.01 5.45 14.93
C GLU A 40 -2.31 6.02 13.68
N ARG A 41 -1.94 7.30 13.76
CA ARG A 41 -1.06 7.96 12.78
C ARG A 41 0.40 7.73 13.15
N LEU A 42 1.24 7.46 12.16
CA LEU A 42 2.67 7.23 12.35
C LEU A 42 3.44 8.56 12.34
N LYS A 43 4.10 8.90 13.45
CA LYS A 43 4.95 10.08 13.56
C LYS A 43 6.29 9.85 12.86
N LEU A 44 6.87 10.91 12.30
CA LEU A 44 8.13 10.82 11.55
C LEU A 44 9.29 10.23 12.38
N LYS A 45 9.46 10.65 13.64
CA LYS A 45 10.50 10.10 14.53
C LYS A 45 10.39 8.58 14.67
N THR A 46 9.17 8.09 14.92
CA THR A 46 8.88 6.66 15.01
C THR A 46 9.11 5.95 13.69
N TYR A 47 8.70 6.57 12.56
CA TYR A 47 8.96 6.03 11.23
C TYR A 47 10.46 5.85 10.98
N ASN A 48 11.30 6.85 11.31
CA ASN A 48 12.74 6.79 11.09
C ASN A 48 13.37 5.61 11.84
N CYS A 49 13.01 5.39 13.11
CA CYS A 49 13.49 4.21 13.86
C CYS A 49 13.09 2.89 13.18
N ILE A 50 11.86 2.78 12.66
CA ILE A 50 11.40 1.58 11.94
C ILE A 50 12.15 1.41 10.62
N ARG A 51 12.43 2.53 9.93
CA ARG A 51 13.14 2.54 8.66
C ARG A 51 14.60 2.12 8.83
N GLU A 52 15.27 2.53 9.89
CA GLU A 52 16.63 2.07 10.24
C GLU A 52 16.62 0.57 10.57
N ALA A 53 15.66 0.10 11.37
CA ALA A 53 15.53 -1.33 11.67
C ALA A 53 15.21 -2.18 10.43
N ALA A 54 14.63 -1.59 9.37
CA ALA A 54 14.35 -2.27 8.13
C ALA A 54 15.62 -2.68 7.36
N ASP A 55 16.78 -2.07 7.64
CA ASP A 55 18.05 -2.44 7.00
C ASP A 55 18.52 -3.85 7.39
N GLN A 56 17.98 -4.42 8.48
CA GLN A 56 18.18 -5.82 8.87
C GLN A 56 17.30 -6.81 8.07
N LEU A 57 16.33 -6.29 7.30
CA LEU A 57 15.46 -7.07 6.44
C LEU A 57 16.03 -7.12 5.01
N PRO A 58 15.50 -8.00 4.13
CA PRO A 58 16.02 -8.10 2.77
C PRO A 58 16.05 -6.75 2.04
N ALA A 59 17.16 -6.47 1.34
CA ALA A 59 17.57 -5.15 0.81
C ALA A 59 16.48 -4.39 0.02
N TRP A 60 15.56 -5.10 -0.64
CA TRP A 60 14.46 -4.47 -1.36
C TRP A 60 13.44 -3.77 -0.44
N PHE A 61 13.33 -4.17 0.83
CA PHE A 61 12.28 -3.69 1.74
C PHE A 61 12.50 -2.27 2.26
N PRO A 62 13.70 -1.88 2.72
CA PRO A 62 14.08 -0.48 2.92
C PRO A 62 13.67 0.43 1.76
N LEU A 63 14.00 0.03 0.53
CA LEU A 63 13.68 0.80 -0.68
C LEU A 63 12.17 0.91 -0.93
N ALA A 64 11.41 -0.13 -0.61
CA ALA A 64 9.94 -0.07 -0.70
C ALA A 64 9.36 0.94 0.31
N MET A 65 9.95 1.09 1.49
CA MET A 65 9.56 2.11 2.46
C MET A 65 9.89 3.52 1.95
N ASP A 66 11.04 3.71 1.32
CA ASP A 66 11.46 4.99 0.77
C ASP A 66 10.57 5.40 -0.41
N LEU A 67 10.29 4.48 -1.34
CA LEU A 67 9.35 4.70 -2.44
C LEU A 67 7.96 5.07 -1.91
N ALA A 68 7.45 4.34 -0.92
CA ALA A 68 6.14 4.65 -0.33
C ALA A 68 6.10 6.04 0.31
N LEU A 69 7.16 6.44 1.01
CA LEU A 69 7.20 7.74 1.68
C LEU A 69 7.33 8.90 0.68
N VAL A 70 8.20 8.78 -0.33
CA VAL A 70 8.45 9.86 -1.30
C VAL A 70 7.32 10.00 -2.32
N THR A 71 6.67 8.90 -2.74
CA THR A 71 5.61 8.92 -3.76
C THR A 71 4.19 9.04 -3.19
N GLY A 72 4.01 8.72 -1.90
CA GLY A 72 2.70 8.70 -1.24
C GLY A 72 1.71 7.68 -1.81
N GLN A 73 2.16 6.68 -2.56
CA GLN A 73 1.29 5.70 -3.20
C GLN A 73 0.84 4.57 -2.25
N ARG A 74 -0.25 3.90 -2.62
CA ARG A 74 -0.76 2.76 -1.84
C ARG A 74 0.21 1.58 -2.00
N ARG A 75 0.24 0.70 -0.99
CA ARG A 75 1.11 -0.48 -1.00
C ARG A 75 0.94 -1.36 -2.25
N GLU A 76 -0.28 -1.49 -2.76
CA GLU A 76 -0.57 -2.27 -3.97
C GLU A 76 0.01 -1.60 -5.22
N ASP A 77 -0.01 -0.27 -5.30
CA ASP A 77 0.57 0.48 -6.40
C ASP A 77 2.11 0.35 -6.34
N ILE A 78 2.71 0.47 -5.14
CA ILE A 78 4.16 0.32 -4.92
C ILE A 78 4.69 -1.03 -5.42
N THR A 79 3.99 -2.13 -5.13
CA THR A 79 4.42 -3.46 -5.57
C THR A 79 4.31 -3.69 -7.08
N ASN A 80 3.54 -2.87 -7.79
CA ASN A 80 3.30 -3.01 -9.22
C ASN A 80 4.10 -2.02 -10.08
N MET A 81 4.84 -1.08 -9.48
CA MET A 81 5.68 -0.15 -10.22
C MET A 81 6.78 -0.89 -10.98
N ARG A 82 6.93 -0.59 -12.28
CA ARG A 82 7.96 -1.17 -13.15
C ARG A 82 8.94 -0.12 -13.65
N PHE A 83 10.14 -0.55 -14.00
CA PHE A 83 11.13 0.35 -14.60
C PHE A 83 10.67 0.88 -15.97
N SER A 84 9.84 0.11 -16.68
CA SER A 84 9.19 0.54 -17.93
C SER A 84 8.21 1.69 -17.75
N ASP A 85 7.70 1.90 -16.54
CA ASP A 85 6.76 2.99 -16.24
C ASP A 85 7.49 4.33 -16.04
N ILE A 86 8.81 4.34 -16.18
CA ILE A 86 9.65 5.52 -16.04
C ILE A 86 10.07 6.00 -17.43
N TYR A 87 9.54 7.16 -17.81
CA TYR A 87 9.87 7.86 -19.05
C TYR A 87 9.58 9.35 -18.90
N ASP A 88 10.23 10.18 -19.72
CA ASP A 88 10.14 11.65 -19.65
C ASP A 88 10.44 12.22 -18.25
N ASP A 89 11.49 11.69 -17.61
CA ASP A 89 11.92 12.01 -16.23
C ASP A 89 10.80 11.91 -15.18
N ARG A 90 9.83 11.03 -15.42
CA ARG A 90 8.66 10.82 -14.57
C ARG A 90 8.38 9.33 -14.36
N LEU A 91 7.90 9.01 -13.17
CA LEU A 91 7.31 7.72 -12.83
C LEU A 91 5.80 7.81 -13.05
N HIS A 92 5.30 7.05 -14.01
CA HIS A 92 3.88 7.01 -14.36
C HIS A 92 3.17 5.89 -13.60
N ILE A 93 2.07 6.21 -12.95
CA ILE A 93 1.36 5.28 -12.07
C ILE A 93 -0.13 5.34 -12.39
N ARG A 94 -0.72 4.18 -12.66
CA ARG A 94 -2.18 4.01 -12.68
C ARG A 94 -2.60 3.35 -11.38
N GLN A 95 -3.27 4.11 -10.51
CA GLN A 95 -3.71 3.63 -9.21
C GLN A 95 -4.73 2.51 -9.36
N ILE A 96 -4.47 1.35 -8.77
CA ILE A 96 -5.30 0.14 -8.93
C ILE A 96 -6.71 0.37 -8.38
N LYS A 97 -6.81 1.02 -7.21
CA LYS A 97 -8.08 1.20 -6.53
C LYS A 97 -9.04 2.16 -7.24
N THR A 98 -8.53 3.23 -7.83
CA THR A 98 -9.35 4.35 -8.33
C THR A 98 -9.25 4.52 -9.85
N GLY A 99 -8.26 3.90 -10.51
CA GLY A 99 -7.98 4.08 -11.93
C GLY A 99 -7.27 5.40 -12.27
N MET A 100 -7.00 6.26 -11.29
CA MET A 100 -6.34 7.56 -11.50
C MET A 100 -4.93 7.39 -12.06
N MET A 101 -4.58 8.19 -13.06
CA MET A 101 -3.25 8.20 -13.68
C MET A 101 -2.47 9.44 -13.22
N ILE A 102 -1.27 9.22 -12.71
CA ILE A 102 -0.41 10.26 -12.13
C ILE A 102 1.00 10.08 -12.66
N ALA A 103 1.67 11.17 -13.01
CA ALA A 103 3.08 11.17 -13.43
C ALA A 103 3.92 11.98 -12.43
N ILE A 104 4.72 11.29 -11.62
CA ILE A 104 5.52 11.88 -10.54
C ILE A 104 6.94 12.18 -11.06
N PRO A 105 7.42 13.44 -11.01
CA PRO A 105 8.76 13.76 -11.50
C PRO A 105 9.84 13.11 -10.64
N LEU A 106 10.90 12.57 -11.28
CA LEU A 106 12.05 11.97 -10.58
C LEU A 106 12.85 13.00 -9.77
N SER A 107 12.66 14.29 -10.04
CA SER A 107 13.20 15.39 -9.24
C SER A 107 12.49 15.60 -7.91
N LEU A 108 11.34 14.95 -7.66
CA LEU A 108 10.62 15.05 -6.38
C LEU A 108 11.54 14.69 -5.21
N SER A 109 11.64 15.61 -4.27
CA SER A 109 12.45 15.48 -3.06
C SER A 109 11.61 15.64 -1.82
N LEU A 110 11.94 14.86 -0.79
CA LEU A 110 11.41 14.96 0.56
C LEU A 110 12.57 15.27 1.52
N PRO A 111 12.95 16.55 1.72
CA PRO A 111 14.15 16.93 2.47
C PRO A 111 14.14 16.44 3.91
N VAL A 112 12.97 16.42 4.57
CA VAL A 112 12.83 15.98 5.97
C VAL A 112 13.20 14.50 6.18
N ALA A 113 13.14 13.69 5.12
CA ALA A 113 13.54 12.29 5.11
C ALA A 113 14.84 12.04 4.32
N GLY A 114 15.46 13.09 3.77
CA GLY A 114 16.66 12.96 2.92
C GLY A 114 16.42 12.20 1.61
N LEU A 115 15.18 12.10 1.14
CA LEU A 115 14.84 11.28 -0.03
C LEU A 115 14.70 12.13 -1.31
N ARG A 116 15.16 11.58 -2.43
CA ARG A 116 14.84 12.05 -3.78
C ARG A 116 14.39 10.85 -4.61
N LEU A 117 13.26 10.97 -5.30
CA LEU A 117 12.67 9.85 -6.04
C LEU A 117 13.66 9.23 -7.04
N GLY A 118 14.33 10.04 -7.85
CA GLY A 118 15.33 9.54 -8.81
C GLY A 118 16.48 8.78 -8.15
N ALA A 119 16.95 9.21 -6.97
CA ALA A 119 18.01 8.50 -6.25
C ALA A 119 17.51 7.15 -5.72
N VAL A 120 16.28 7.09 -5.19
CA VAL A 120 15.65 5.84 -4.73
C VAL A 120 15.45 4.88 -5.90
N VAL A 121 15.04 5.37 -7.08
CA VAL A 121 14.90 4.57 -8.30
C VAL A 121 16.24 3.94 -8.71
N GLU A 122 17.35 4.69 -8.66
CA GLU A 122 18.65 4.08 -9.01
C GLU A 122 19.11 3.05 -7.99
N GLN A 123 18.85 3.26 -6.70
CA GLN A 123 19.08 2.21 -5.70
C GLN A 123 18.21 0.98 -5.98
N CYS A 124 16.96 1.17 -6.41
CA CYS A 124 16.09 0.08 -6.82
C CYS A 124 16.67 -0.69 -8.02
N ARG A 125 17.27 -0.02 -9.02
CA ARG A 125 17.92 -0.70 -10.16
C ARG A 125 19.07 -1.61 -9.73
N MET A 126 19.83 -1.21 -8.70
CA MET A 126 20.97 -1.99 -8.21
C MET A 126 20.56 -3.21 -7.40
N VAL A 127 19.39 -3.17 -6.75
CA VAL A 127 18.93 -4.21 -5.82
C VAL A 127 17.88 -5.13 -6.44
N SER A 128 16.98 -4.59 -7.25
CA SER A 128 15.88 -5.33 -7.84
C SER A 128 16.38 -6.30 -8.91
N ARG A 129 15.82 -7.50 -8.91
CA ARG A 129 16.16 -8.58 -9.86
C ARG A 129 14.92 -8.93 -10.67
N GLY A 130 14.53 -8.02 -11.56
CA GLY A 130 13.36 -8.15 -12.44
C GLY A 130 12.89 -6.79 -12.98
N ASP A 131 11.72 -6.77 -13.61
CA ASP A 131 11.16 -5.56 -14.24
C ASP A 131 10.54 -4.57 -13.24
N TYR A 132 10.24 -5.05 -12.03
CA TYR A 132 9.63 -4.26 -10.96
C TYR A 132 10.68 -3.40 -10.24
N LEU A 133 10.29 -2.20 -9.79
CA LEU A 133 11.15 -1.36 -8.95
C LEU A 133 11.55 -2.08 -7.66
N ILE A 134 10.64 -2.84 -7.07
CA ILE A 134 10.90 -3.65 -5.88
C ILE A 134 10.64 -5.12 -6.22
N SER A 135 11.70 -5.92 -6.21
CA SER A 135 11.63 -7.36 -6.42
C SER A 135 12.38 -8.14 -5.35
N ALA A 136 11.85 -9.32 -5.02
CA ALA A 136 12.51 -10.30 -4.17
C ALA A 136 13.31 -11.36 -4.97
N GLY A 137 13.46 -11.13 -6.29
CA GLY A 137 14.01 -12.07 -7.27
C GLY A 137 13.02 -13.16 -7.69
N ILE A 138 13.34 -13.84 -8.80
CA ILE A 138 12.55 -14.96 -9.34
C ILE A 138 12.54 -16.12 -8.34
N ARG A 139 11.35 -16.61 -7.99
CA ARG A 139 11.11 -17.71 -7.06
C ARG A 139 10.04 -18.63 -7.62
N LYS A 140 9.96 -19.87 -7.12
CA LYS A 140 8.91 -20.84 -7.54
C LYS A 140 7.48 -20.27 -7.48
N ASN A 141 7.19 -19.45 -6.46
CA ASN A 141 5.87 -18.85 -6.25
C ASN A 141 5.76 -17.40 -6.78
N SER A 142 6.82 -16.89 -7.42
CA SER A 142 6.87 -15.55 -8.04
C SER A 142 7.83 -15.61 -9.24
N PRO A 143 7.37 -16.17 -10.37
CA PRO A 143 8.21 -16.39 -11.55
C PRO A 143 8.65 -15.08 -12.22
N ASP A 144 7.90 -13.99 -12.04
CA ASP A 144 8.21 -12.66 -12.55
C ASP A 144 8.92 -11.76 -11.52
N GLY A 145 9.22 -12.30 -10.33
CA GLY A 145 9.85 -11.57 -9.24
C GLY A 145 8.95 -10.52 -8.57
N SER A 146 7.65 -10.51 -8.85
CA SER A 146 6.67 -9.65 -8.19
C SER A 146 6.57 -9.93 -6.68
N ILE A 147 6.17 -8.92 -5.91
CA ILE A 147 5.95 -9.02 -4.47
C ILE A 147 4.47 -8.83 -4.18
N HIS A 148 3.87 -9.78 -3.46
CA HIS A 148 2.50 -9.62 -3.00
C HIS A 148 2.41 -8.45 -1.98
N PRO A 149 1.38 -7.57 -2.03
CA PRO A 149 1.26 -6.42 -1.12
C PRO A 149 1.32 -6.75 0.38
N ASP A 150 0.84 -7.93 0.78
CA ASP A 150 0.93 -8.41 2.16
C ASP A 150 2.37 -8.67 2.62
N GLY A 151 3.29 -8.92 1.69
CA GLY A 151 4.72 -9.00 1.97
C GLY A 151 5.26 -7.70 2.56
N LEU A 152 4.84 -6.54 2.01
CA LEU A 152 5.20 -5.23 2.56
C LEU A 152 4.64 -5.05 3.97
N THR A 153 3.38 -5.43 4.18
CA THR A 153 2.73 -5.30 5.49
C THR A 153 3.41 -6.17 6.55
N LYS A 154 3.65 -7.45 6.25
CA LYS A 154 4.31 -8.37 7.19
C LYS A 154 5.71 -7.90 7.56
N LYS A 155 6.48 -7.42 6.57
CA LYS A 155 7.82 -6.89 6.82
C LYS A 155 7.83 -5.58 7.58
N PHE A 156 6.89 -4.68 7.33
CA PHE A 156 6.76 -3.46 8.12
C PHE A 156 6.44 -3.78 9.59
N VAL A 157 5.57 -4.77 9.84
CA VAL A 157 5.33 -5.25 11.20
C VAL A 157 6.60 -5.86 11.81
N ALA A 158 7.38 -6.62 11.05
CA ALA A 158 8.65 -7.19 11.52
C ALA A 158 9.67 -6.09 11.88
N ALA A 159 9.90 -5.13 10.98
CA ALA A 159 10.77 -3.97 11.23
C ALA A 159 10.33 -3.20 12.47
N ARG A 160 9.02 -2.95 12.62
CA ARG A 160 8.48 -2.30 13.81
C ARG A 160 8.77 -3.09 15.08
N LYS A 161 8.59 -4.42 15.06
CA LYS A 161 8.90 -5.27 16.22
C LYS A 161 10.38 -5.21 16.61
N LEU A 162 11.29 -5.09 15.65
CA LEU A 162 12.72 -4.94 15.92
C LEU A 162 13.05 -3.65 16.70
N THR A 163 12.25 -2.58 16.54
CA THR A 163 12.47 -1.32 17.28
C THR A 163 12.02 -1.37 18.74
N GLY A 164 11.20 -2.35 19.14
CA GLY A 164 10.57 -2.38 20.46
C GLY A 164 9.54 -1.26 20.71
N ILE A 165 9.22 -0.42 19.72
CA ILE A 165 8.29 0.70 19.88
C ILE A 165 6.85 0.18 19.86
N THR A 166 6.13 0.39 20.96
CA THR A 166 4.67 0.29 21.00
C THR A 166 4.07 1.58 20.46
N VAL A 167 3.50 1.52 19.25
CA VAL A 167 2.65 2.58 18.72
C VAL A 167 1.34 2.50 19.49
N GLN A 168 0.91 3.59 20.16
CA GLN A 168 -0.08 3.57 21.25
C GLN A 168 -1.51 3.31 20.77
#